data_AF-A0A3D3UT51-F1
#
_entry.id   AF-A0A3D3UT51-F1
#
_cell.length_a   1.000
_cell.length_b   1.000
_cell.length_c   1.000
_cell.angle_alpha   90.00
_cell.angle_beta   90.00
_cell.angle_gamma   90.00
#
_symmetry.space_group_name_H-M   'P 1'
#
loop_
_entity.id
_entity.type
_entity.pdbx_description
1 polymer ?
#
loop_
_entity_poly.entity_id
_entity_poly.type
_entity_poly.pdbx_seq_one_letter_code
_entity_poly.pdbx_strand_id
1 'polypeptide(L)'
;MCKIVFTEQEKESLKQRLVGFLKTEREVCRIVIFGSFVNSDDPHDLDVAVFQDSDEKYLPLAMKYRRKTRDIARVIPMDILPLKTGVQGEIFMDEIERGEVIYDRK
;
A
#
# COMPACT_ATOMS: atom_id res chain seq x y z
N MET A 1 16.33 -19.83 4.35
CA MET A 1 15.44 -18.69 4.05
C MET A 1 15.30 -18.65 2.53
N CYS A 2 14.12 -18.94 1.98
CA CYS A 2 13.92 -18.92 0.53
C CYS A 2 13.95 -17.45 0.08
N LYS A 3 14.87 -17.13 -0.85
CA LYS A 3 14.98 -15.80 -1.44
C LYS A 3 13.80 -15.61 -2.39
N ILE A 4 12.94 -14.62 -2.14
CA ILE A 4 11.80 -14.33 -3.03
C ILE A 4 12.23 -13.20 -3.94
N VAL A 5 12.64 -13.56 -5.16
CA VAL A 5 12.93 -12.59 -6.21
C VAL A 5 11.63 -12.37 -6.99
N PHE A 6 11.21 -11.11 -7.12
CA PHE A 6 10.02 -10.76 -7.89
C PHE A 6 10.43 -10.24 -9.27
N THR A 7 9.85 -10.83 -10.31
CA THR A 7 9.89 -10.24 -11.65
C THR A 7 8.99 -9.00 -11.72
N GLU A 8 9.27 -8.10 -12.66
CA GLU A 8 8.43 -6.91 -12.87
C GLU A 8 6.97 -7.26 -13.20
N GLN A 9 6.72 -8.38 -13.88
CA GLN A 9 5.35 -8.87 -14.13
C GLN A 9 4.65 -9.33 -12.86
N GLU A 10 5.36 -9.96 -11.93
CA GLU A 10 4.79 -10.36 -10.63
C GLU A 10 4.53 -9.14 -9.74
N LYS A 11 5.44 -8.16 -9.73
CA LYS A 11 5.21 -6.88 -9.04
C LYS A 11 3.96 -6.18 -9.58
N GLU A 12 3.84 -6.08 -10.90
CA GLU A 12 2.69 -5.44 -11.55
C GLU A 12 1.37 -6.18 -11.25
N SER A 13 1.39 -7.52 -11.25
CA SER A 13 0.24 -8.32 -10.84
C SER A 13 -0.19 -8.06 -9.39
N LEU A 14 0.78 -7.93 -8.47
CA LEU A 14 0.50 -7.58 -7.08
C LEU A 14 -0.09 -6.17 -6.94
N LYS A 15 0.46 -5.17 -7.66
CA LYS A 15 -0.07 -3.80 -7.71
C LYS A 15 -1.52 -3.77 -8.17
N GLN A 16 -1.84 -4.46 -9.27
CA GLN A 16 -3.20 -4.51 -9.80
C GLN A 16 -4.19 -5.18 -8.85
N ARG A 17 -3.79 -6.26 -8.17
CA ARG A 17 -4.59 -6.91 -7.12
C ARG A 17 -4.84 -5.97 -5.95
N LEU A 18 -3.81 -5.26 -5.48
CA LEU A 18 -3.90 -4.31 -4.39
C LEU A 18 -4.91 -3.20 -4.70
N VAL A 19 -4.78 -2.58 -5.88
CA VAL A 19 -5.74 -1.58 -6.38
C VAL A 19 -7.13 -2.19 -6.46
N GLY A 20 -7.28 -3.40 -6.99
CA GLY A 20 -8.55 -4.11 -7.07
C GLY A 20 -9.25 -4.28 -5.72
N PHE A 21 -8.51 -4.63 -4.67
CA PHE A 21 -9.07 -4.81 -3.32
C PHE A 21 -9.46 -3.49 -2.65
N LEU A 22 -8.65 -2.45 -2.79
CA LEU A 22 -8.81 -1.21 -2.02
C LEU A 22 -9.62 -0.14 -2.74
N LYS A 23 -9.61 -0.06 -4.08
CA LYS A 23 -10.35 0.97 -4.83
C LYS A 23 -11.87 0.94 -4.61
N THR A 24 -12.39 -0.19 -4.14
CA THR A 24 -13.82 -0.38 -3.85
C THR A 24 -14.27 0.31 -2.57
N GLU A 25 -13.32 0.71 -1.72
CA GLU A 25 -13.60 1.44 -0.50
C GLU A 25 -13.78 2.94 -0.78
N ARG A 26 -14.92 3.47 -0.36
CA ARG A 26 -15.31 4.85 -0.66
C ARG A 26 -14.39 5.89 -0.05
N GLU A 27 -13.69 5.56 1.01
CA GLU A 27 -12.77 6.50 1.63
C GLU A 27 -11.40 6.56 0.95
N VAL A 28 -11.04 5.57 0.12
CA VAL A 28 -9.69 5.47 -0.46
C VAL A 28 -9.53 6.46 -1.62
N CYS A 29 -8.69 7.48 -1.44
CA CYS A 29 -8.43 8.51 -2.45
C CYS A 29 -7.20 8.18 -3.29
N ARG A 30 -6.12 7.68 -2.69
CA ARG A 30 -4.86 7.39 -3.37
C ARG A 30 -4.13 6.23 -2.71
N ILE A 31 -3.44 5.41 -3.50
CA ILE A 31 -2.60 4.32 -3.02
C ILE A 31 -1.19 4.52 -3.56
N VAL A 32 -0.22 4.52 -2.65
CA VAL A 32 1.20 4.67 -2.95
C VAL A 32 1.95 3.47 -2.39
N ILE A 33 2.78 2.84 -3.21
CA ILE A 33 3.78 1.87 -2.74
C ILE A 33 5.09 2.60 -2.52
N PHE A 34 5.72 2.37 -1.38
CA PHE A 34 7.03 2.96 -1.06
C PHE A 34 7.97 1.88 -0.52
N GLY A 35 9.13 2.29 0.01
CA GLY A 35 10.11 1.37 0.56
C GLY A 35 10.79 0.49 -0.49
N SER A 36 11.24 -0.69 -0.06
CA SER A 36 12.12 -1.56 -0.86
C SER A 36 11.45 -2.12 -2.11
N PHE A 37 10.12 -2.30 -2.10
CA PHE A 37 9.34 -2.89 -3.19
C PHE A 37 9.45 -2.12 -4.51
N VAL A 38 9.64 -0.80 -4.46
CA VAL A 38 9.67 0.05 -5.65
C VAL A 38 10.92 -0.21 -6.49
N ASN A 39 12.09 -0.34 -5.86
CA ASN A 39 13.38 -0.31 -6.57
C ASN A 39 14.25 -1.56 -6.36
N SER A 40 13.88 -2.47 -5.45
CA SER A 40 14.62 -3.72 -5.18
C SER A 40 14.08 -4.87 -6.02
N ASP A 41 14.99 -5.72 -6.51
CA ASP A 41 14.65 -7.03 -7.10
C ASP A 41 14.38 -8.11 -6.03
N ASP A 42 14.76 -7.84 -4.77
CA ASP A 42 14.57 -8.68 -3.59
C ASP A 42 13.90 -7.86 -2.47
N PRO A 43 12.62 -7.47 -2.62
CA PRO A 43 11.90 -6.76 -1.59
C PRO A 43 11.46 -7.71 -0.48
N HIS A 44 11.64 -7.29 0.78
CA HIS A 44 11.29 -8.12 1.94
C HIS A 44 9.84 -7.96 2.37
N ASP A 45 9.24 -6.82 2.02
CA ASP A 45 7.90 -6.41 2.36
C ASP A 45 7.31 -5.50 1.27
N LEU A 46 6.01 -5.25 1.40
CA LEU A 46 5.24 -4.32 0.59
C LEU A 46 4.69 -3.23 1.51
N ASP A 47 5.34 -2.07 1.51
CA ASP A 47 4.91 -0.88 2.24
C ASP A 47 3.90 -0.07 1.42
N VAL A 48 2.72 0.17 1.99
CA VAL A 48 1.62 0.82 1.28
C VAL A 48 1.04 1.96 2.09
N ALA A 49 1.07 3.16 1.51
CA ALA A 49 0.37 4.31 2.01
C ALA A 49 -1.01 4.38 1.34
N VAL A 50 -2.07 4.42 2.15
CA VAL A 50 -3.45 4.55 1.67
C VAL A 50 -4.00 5.89 2.14
N PHE A 51 -4.00 6.88 1.24
CA PHE A 51 -4.61 8.17 1.52
C PHE A 51 -6.12 8.04 1.49
N GLN A 52 -6.78 8.55 2.53
CA GLN A 52 -8.20 8.39 2.75
C GLN A 52 -8.87 9.64 3.34
N ASP A 53 -10.19 9.77 3.16
CA ASP A 53 -11.00 10.91 3.60
C ASP A 53 -12.07 10.56 4.66
N SER A 54 -11.98 9.37 5.27
CA SER A 54 -12.87 8.92 6.36
C SER A 54 -12.60 9.64 7.68
N ASP A 55 -13.65 9.68 8.51
CA ASP A 55 -13.57 10.03 9.93
C ASP A 55 -13.37 8.81 10.85
N GLU A 56 -13.24 7.62 10.26
CA GLU A 56 -12.92 6.40 10.99
C GLU A 56 -11.51 6.48 11.61
N LYS A 57 -11.35 5.92 12.80
CA LYS A 57 -10.07 5.92 13.51
C LYS A 57 -9.04 5.06 12.78
N TYR A 58 -7.77 5.39 12.97
CA TYR A 58 -6.63 4.70 12.37
C TYR A 58 -6.68 3.17 12.48
N LEU A 59 -6.80 2.63 13.71
CA LEU A 59 -6.70 1.18 13.94
C LEU A 59 -7.82 0.39 13.23
N PRO A 60 -9.11 0.77 13.33
CA PRO A 60 -10.16 0.15 12.53
C PRO A 60 -9.90 0.15 11.00
N LEU A 61 -9.45 1.27 10.43
CA LEU A 61 -9.11 1.37 9.00
C LEU A 61 -7.94 0.47 8.62
N ALA A 62 -6.85 0.48 9.39
CA ALA A 62 -5.70 -0.38 9.16
C ALA A 62 -6.11 -1.87 9.18
N MET A 63 -6.96 -2.27 10.13
CA MET A 63 -7.47 -3.64 10.23
C MET A 63 -8.44 -3.99 9.09
N LYS A 64 -9.25 -3.03 8.62
CA LYS A 64 -10.12 -3.20 7.45
C LYS A 64 -9.28 -3.48 6.19
N TYR A 65 -8.26 -2.67 5.93
CA TYR A 65 -7.40 -2.85 4.74
C TYR A 65 -6.59 -4.14 4.81
N ARG A 66 -5.96 -4.45 5.95
CA ARG A 66 -5.24 -5.72 6.15
C ARG A 66 -6.13 -6.94 5.89
N ARG A 67 -7.42 -6.90 6.30
CA ARG A 67 -8.37 -7.99 6.01
C ARG A 67 -8.66 -8.12 4.51
N LYS A 68 -8.78 -7.01 3.80
CA LYS A 68 -9.06 -6.98 2.35
C LYS A 68 -7.88 -7.44 1.51
N THR A 69 -6.66 -7.16 1.95
CA THR A 69 -5.43 -7.50 1.23
C THR A 69 -4.77 -8.78 1.75
N ARG A 70 -5.47 -9.58 2.57
CA ARG A 70 -4.92 -10.79 3.19
C ARG A 70 -4.36 -11.79 2.18
N ASP A 71 -4.89 -11.84 0.96
CA ASP A 71 -4.37 -12.71 -0.10
C ASP A 71 -3.06 -12.23 -0.72
N ILE A 72 -2.71 -10.95 -0.55
CA ILE A 72 -1.39 -10.41 -0.89
C ILE A 72 -0.41 -10.71 0.24
N ALA A 73 -0.83 -10.55 1.50
CA ALA A 73 -0.03 -10.85 2.68
C ALA A 73 0.44 -12.32 2.79
N ARG A 74 -0.19 -13.23 2.03
CA ARG A 74 0.23 -14.64 1.88
C ARG A 74 1.40 -14.83 0.92
N VAL A 75 1.68 -13.84 0.07
CA VAL A 75 2.75 -13.85 -0.94
C VAL A 75 3.96 -13.09 -0.44
N ILE A 76 3.75 -11.89 0.11
CA ILE A 76 4.79 -11.03 0.66
C ILE A 76 4.26 -10.37 1.96
N PRO A 77 5.09 -10.21 3.01
CA PRO A 77 4.74 -9.38 4.15
C PRO A 77 4.27 -8.00 3.68
N MET A 78 3.24 -7.46 4.31
CA MET A 78 2.62 -6.23 3.86
C MET A 78 2.34 -5.33 5.05
N ASP A 79 2.82 -4.09 4.98
CA ASP A 79 2.42 -3.04 5.91
C ASP A 79 1.54 -2.01 5.20
N ILE A 80 0.43 -1.66 5.85
CA ILE A 80 -0.54 -0.71 5.33
C ILE A 80 -0.68 0.42 6.32
N LEU A 81 -0.41 1.62 5.84
CA LEU A 81 -0.50 2.88 6.57
C LEU A 81 -1.67 3.72 6.02
N PRO A 82 -2.83 3.74 6.69
CA PRO A 82 -3.90 4.69 6.39
C PRO A 82 -3.47 6.11 6.75
N LEU A 83 -3.55 7.03 5.80
CA LEU A 83 -3.17 8.45 5.95
C LEU A 83 -4.38 9.33 5.69
N LYS A 84 -4.68 10.26 6.61
CA LYS A 84 -5.78 11.19 6.39
C LYS A 84 -5.33 12.26 5.40
N THR A 85 -6.13 12.49 4.36
CA THR A 85 -5.87 13.55 3.38
C THR A 85 -5.80 14.92 4.07
N GLY A 86 -4.85 15.74 3.64
CA GLY A 86 -4.68 17.12 4.15
C GLY A 86 -3.94 17.24 5.48
N VAL A 87 -3.51 16.15 6.11
CA VAL A 87 -2.65 16.21 7.30
C VAL A 87 -1.19 16.28 6.84
N GLN A 88 -0.50 17.38 7.18
CA GLN A 88 0.94 17.54 6.96
C GLN A 88 1.69 17.24 8.26
N GLY A 89 2.83 16.55 8.17
CA GLY A 89 3.72 16.30 9.32
C GLY A 89 3.75 14.85 9.82
N GLU A 90 3.23 13.89 9.05
CA GLU A 90 3.42 12.48 9.39
C GLU A 90 4.87 12.06 9.11
N ILE A 91 5.42 11.22 9.99
CA ILE A 91 6.72 10.57 9.78
C ILE A 91 6.60 9.76 8.48
N PHE A 92 7.64 9.71 7.64
CA PHE A 92 7.70 9.02 6.34
C PHE A 92 7.13 9.74 5.11
N MET A 93 6.68 11.00 5.20
CA MET A 93 6.17 11.72 4.00
C MET A 93 7.19 11.80 2.86
N ASP A 94 8.47 12.11 3.13
CA ASP A 94 9.53 12.15 2.10
C ASP A 94 9.75 10.79 1.40
N GLU A 95 9.52 9.69 2.12
CA GLU A 95 9.66 8.35 1.55
C GLU A 95 8.45 7.99 0.69
N ILE A 96 7.24 8.31 1.16
CA ILE A 96 6.00 8.13 0.42
C ILE A 96 5.99 8.98 -0.86
N GLU A 97 6.51 10.22 -0.81
CA GLU A 97 6.61 11.10 -1.99
C GLU A 97 7.54 10.56 -3.08
N ARG A 98 8.56 9.77 -2.71
CA ARG A 98 9.44 9.05 -3.65
C ARG A 98 8.86 7.71 -4.10
N GLY A 99 7.74 7.30 -3.52
CA GLY A 99 7.03 6.08 -3.85
C GLY A 99 6.32 6.14 -5.20
N GLU A 100 5.75 5.01 -5.58
CA GLU A 100 4.98 4.85 -6.81
C GLU A 100 3.48 4.98 -6.53
N VAL A 101 2.84 5.93 -7.19
CA VAL A 101 1.38 6.08 -7.15
C VAL A 101 0.74 5.04 -8.09
N ILE A 102 0.05 4.06 -7.52
CA ILE A 102 -0.61 2.98 -8.30
C ILE A 102 -2.12 3.20 -8.46
N TYR A 103 -2.71 4.11 -7.69
CA TYR A 103 -4.11 4.51 -7.81
C TYR A 103 -4.30 5.94 -7.34
N ASP A 104 -5.07 6.72 -8.10
CA ASP A 104 -5.51 8.05 -7.73
C ASP A 104 -6.97 8.24 -8.18
N ARG A 105 -7.84 8.60 -7.23
CA ARG A 105 -9.25 8.87 -7.48
C ARG A 105 -9.40 10.32 -7.93
N LYS A 106 -9.58 10.49 -9.23
CA LYS A 106 -10.00 11.76 -9.84
C LYS A 106 -11.44 12.12 -9.49
#